data_AF-A0AAP5YEB0-F1
#
_entry.id   AF-A0AAP5YEB0-F1
#
_cell.length_a   1.000
_cell.length_b   1.000
_cell.length_c   1.000
_cell.angle_alpha   90.00
_cell.angle_beta   90.00
_cell.angle_gamma   90.00
#
_symmetry.space_group_name_H-M   'P 1'
#
loop_
_entity.id
_entity.type
_entity.pdbx_description
1 polymer ?
#
loop_
_entity_poly.entity_id
_entity_poly.type
_entity_poly.pdbx_seq_one_letter_code
_entity_poly.pdbx_strand_id
1 'polypeptide(L)'
;NHGVDFHPGMSKNVANAAGMMGLTAEMLGKLHGISREQQDEFAARSHARAHAATLEGRFKNEILPTEGHAADGTLFQLDYDEVIRPETTVEGLSQLRPVFDPANGTVTAGTSSALSDGASAMLIMSEEKANELGLKIRARIKGMAIAGCDPSIMGYGPVPATQKALKRAGLA
;
A
#
# COMPACT_ATOMS: atom_id res chain seq x y z
N ASN A 1 25.18 11.97 1.68
CA ASN A 1 25.09 10.52 1.39
C ASN A 1 23.64 10.12 1.42
N HIS A 2 23.09 9.89 0.23
CA HIS A 2 21.68 9.87 -0.21
C HIS A 2 20.61 9.46 0.81
N GLY A 3 20.19 10.42 1.63
CA GLY A 3 18.99 10.38 2.46
C GLY A 3 18.16 11.64 2.22
N VAL A 4 16.88 11.60 2.55
CA VAL A 4 15.98 12.76 2.44
C VAL A 4 16.53 13.92 3.29
N ASP A 5 16.84 15.05 2.65
CA ASP A 5 17.36 16.26 3.33
C ASP A 5 16.18 17.11 3.80
N PHE A 6 15.62 16.73 4.94
CA PHE A 6 14.49 17.45 5.53
C PHE A 6 14.92 18.82 6.05
N HIS A 7 14.19 19.87 5.66
CA HIS A 7 14.44 21.22 6.16
C HIS A 7 14.42 21.25 7.70
N PRO A 8 15.51 21.69 8.39
CA PRO A 8 15.61 21.63 9.85
C PRO A 8 14.48 22.33 10.59
N GLY A 9 13.85 23.34 9.98
CA GLY A 9 12.69 24.03 10.52
C GLY A 9 11.45 23.16 10.75
N MET A 10 11.35 21.96 10.16
CA MET A 10 10.24 21.04 10.45
C MET A 10 10.25 20.56 11.92
N SER A 11 11.42 20.43 12.55
CA SER A 11 11.52 19.98 13.95
C SER A 11 10.87 20.95 14.95
N LYS A 12 10.58 22.19 14.54
CA LYS A 12 9.89 23.18 15.38
C LYS A 12 8.41 22.86 15.59
N ASN A 13 7.79 22.20 14.62
CA ASN A 13 6.33 22.01 14.58
C ASN A 13 5.92 20.53 14.45
N VAL A 14 6.88 19.65 14.18
CA VAL A 14 6.65 18.24 13.90
C VAL A 14 7.70 17.41 14.63
N ALA A 15 7.28 16.37 15.35
CA ALA A 15 8.20 15.46 16.02
C ALA A 15 9.09 14.75 14.98
N ASN A 16 10.39 14.57 15.26
CA ASN A 16 11.30 13.87 14.36
C ASN A 16 10.79 12.47 13.96
N ALA A 17 10.08 11.79 14.86
CA ALA A 17 9.45 10.50 14.60
C ALA A 17 8.39 10.53 13.50
N ALA A 18 7.74 11.68 13.25
CA ALA A 18 6.73 11.82 12.21
C ALA A 18 7.32 11.81 10.78
N GLY A 19 8.63 12.01 10.63
CA GLY A 19 9.34 11.82 9.36
C GLY A 19 9.71 10.36 9.07
N MET A 20 9.53 9.45 10.03
CA MET A 20 9.84 8.04 9.91
C MET A 20 8.54 7.23 9.85
N MET A 21 8.16 6.78 8.64
CA MET A 21 6.89 6.09 8.37
C MET A 21 6.61 4.92 9.32
N GLY A 22 7.64 4.18 9.73
CA GLY A 22 7.49 3.07 10.67
C GLY A 22 7.10 3.51 12.10
N LEU A 23 7.61 4.64 12.58
CA LEU A 23 7.28 5.14 13.92
C LEU A 23 5.86 5.72 13.98
N THR A 24 5.37 6.30 12.89
CA THR A 24 3.97 6.76 12.81
C THR A 24 3.00 5.57 12.76
N ALA A 25 3.41 4.46 12.15
CA ALA A 25 2.67 3.20 12.20
C ALA A 25 2.61 2.61 13.62
N GLU A 26 3.73 2.58 14.35
CA GLU A 26 3.77 2.14 15.76
C GLU A 26 2.85 2.99 16.65
N MET A 27 2.89 4.32 16.48
CA MET A 27 2.02 5.25 17.21
C MET A 27 0.53 4.93 16.96
N LEU A 28 0.14 4.77 15.69
CA LEU A 28 -1.24 4.48 15.32
C LEU A 28 -1.68 3.10 15.82
N GLY A 29 -0.82 2.10 15.71
CA GLY A 29 -1.05 0.75 16.23
C GLY A 29 -1.31 0.78 17.74
N LYS A 30 -0.47 1.49 18.51
CA LYS A 30 -0.64 1.67 19.96
C LYS A 30 -1.94 2.42 20.30
N LEU A 31 -2.27 3.49 19.58
CA LEU A 31 -3.50 4.28 19.81
C LEU A 31 -4.78 3.46 19.57
N HIS A 32 -4.77 2.54 18.62
CA HIS A 32 -5.92 1.71 18.27
C HIS A 32 -5.87 0.30 18.88
N GLY A 33 -4.85 -0.02 19.68
CA GLY A 33 -4.68 -1.33 20.31
C GLY A 33 -4.50 -2.48 19.30
N ILE A 34 -3.84 -2.22 18.17
CA ILE A 34 -3.59 -3.23 17.14
C ILE A 34 -2.41 -4.10 17.58
N SER A 35 -2.69 -5.36 17.87
CA SER A 35 -1.70 -6.31 18.38
C SER A 35 -0.72 -6.75 17.29
N ARG A 36 0.42 -7.33 17.71
CA ARG A 36 1.40 -7.92 16.80
C ARG A 36 0.77 -9.05 15.98
N GLU A 37 -0.02 -9.90 16.63
CA GLU A 37 -0.69 -11.04 16.03
C GLU A 37 -1.66 -10.60 14.93
N GLN A 38 -2.44 -9.54 15.17
CA GLN A 38 -3.35 -8.98 14.17
C GLN A 38 -2.60 -8.45 12.93
N GLN A 39 -1.42 -7.88 13.12
CA GLN A 39 -0.58 -7.41 12.02
C GLN A 39 -0.03 -8.59 11.21
N ASP A 40 0.48 -9.62 11.87
CA ASP A 40 1.04 -10.81 11.23
C ASP A 40 -0.07 -11.60 10.48
N GLU A 41 -1.26 -11.74 11.06
CA GLU A 41 -2.45 -12.31 10.41
C GLU A 41 -2.84 -11.54 9.14
N PHE A 42 -2.82 -10.21 9.22
CA PHE A 42 -3.14 -9.36 8.07
C PHE A 42 -2.10 -9.48 6.95
N ALA A 43 -0.81 -9.54 7.29
CA ALA A 43 0.27 -9.72 6.33
C ALA A 43 0.20 -11.10 5.65
N ALA A 44 0.00 -12.18 6.41
CA ALA A 44 -0.20 -13.52 5.85
C ALA A 44 -1.43 -13.56 4.93
N ARG A 45 -2.54 -12.94 5.34
CA ARG A 45 -3.75 -12.81 4.51
C ARG A 45 -3.47 -12.04 3.21
N SER A 46 -2.64 -11.01 3.25
CA SER A 46 -2.28 -10.21 2.07
C SER A 46 -1.60 -11.08 1.01
N HIS A 47 -0.54 -11.79 1.41
CA HIS A 47 0.19 -12.70 0.52
C HIS A 47 -0.68 -13.86 0.01
N ALA A 48 -1.48 -14.48 0.88
CA ALA A 48 -2.36 -15.57 0.49
C ALA A 48 -3.41 -15.14 -0.56
N ARG A 49 -4.00 -13.95 -0.41
CA ARG A 49 -4.99 -13.42 -1.37
C ARG A 49 -4.35 -13.03 -2.70
N ALA A 50 -3.18 -12.40 -2.66
CA ALA A 50 -2.45 -12.03 -3.86
C ALA A 50 -2.05 -13.29 -4.64
N HIS A 51 -1.48 -14.30 -3.97
CA HIS A 51 -1.12 -15.56 -4.61
C HIS A 51 -2.32 -16.30 -5.20
N ALA A 52 -3.44 -16.37 -4.47
CA ALA A 52 -4.68 -16.97 -4.99
C ALA A 52 -5.19 -16.23 -6.23
N ALA A 53 -5.15 -14.89 -6.25
CA ALA A 53 -5.53 -14.09 -7.41
C ALA A 53 -4.60 -14.34 -8.62
N THR A 54 -3.31 -14.55 -8.40
CA THR A 54 -2.35 -14.95 -9.45
C THR A 54 -2.70 -16.32 -10.02
N LEU A 55 -2.87 -17.35 -9.18
CA LEU A 55 -3.17 -18.72 -9.61
C LEU A 55 -4.51 -18.82 -10.35
N GLU A 56 -5.52 -18.11 -9.86
CA GLU A 56 -6.85 -18.08 -10.48
C GLU A 56 -6.93 -17.16 -11.71
N GLY A 57 -5.83 -16.48 -12.06
CA GLY A 57 -5.76 -15.58 -13.21
C GLY A 57 -6.60 -14.32 -13.07
N ARG A 58 -6.95 -13.90 -11.84
CA ARG A 58 -7.75 -12.69 -11.59
C ARG A 58 -7.00 -11.41 -11.99
N PHE A 59 -5.66 -11.42 -11.97
CA PHE A 59 -4.82 -10.31 -12.41
C PHE A 59 -4.55 -10.26 -13.93
N LYS A 60 -4.95 -11.27 -14.70
CA LYS A 60 -4.67 -11.33 -16.15
C LYS A 60 -5.23 -10.17 -16.96
N ASN A 61 -6.28 -9.51 -16.46
CA ASN A 61 -6.92 -8.38 -17.14
C ASN A 61 -6.31 -7.02 -16.78
N GLU A 62 -5.35 -6.97 -15.85
CA GLU A 62 -4.73 -5.74 -15.37
C GLU A 62 -3.20 -5.75 -15.40
N ILE A 63 -2.57 -6.92 -15.40
CA ILE A 63 -1.13 -7.05 -15.66
C ILE A 63 -0.86 -7.08 -17.16
N LEU A 64 0.03 -6.21 -17.61
CA LEU A 64 0.61 -6.24 -18.96
C LEU A 64 1.98 -6.92 -18.86
N PRO A 65 2.21 -8.03 -19.58
CA PRO A 65 3.51 -8.69 -19.59
C PRO A 65 4.63 -7.70 -19.95
N THR A 66 5.67 -7.69 -19.11
CA THR A 66 6.79 -6.75 -19.23
C THR A 66 8.10 -7.54 -19.26
N GLU A 67 9.05 -7.11 -20.08
CA GLU A 67 10.37 -7.75 -20.13
C GLU A 67 11.17 -7.44 -18.86
N GLY A 68 11.59 -8.49 -18.17
CA GLY A 68 12.48 -8.46 -17.02
C GLY A 68 13.73 -9.29 -17.25
N HIS A 69 14.59 -9.36 -16.23
CA HIS A 69 15.76 -10.22 -16.21
C HIS A 69 15.67 -11.17 -15.03
N ALA A 70 15.85 -12.47 -15.28
CA ALA A 70 15.88 -13.49 -14.24
C ALA A 70 17.14 -13.33 -13.37
N ALA A 71 17.23 -14.12 -12.30
CA ALA A 71 18.36 -14.07 -11.38
C ALA A 71 19.72 -14.33 -12.06
N ASP A 72 19.74 -15.05 -13.18
CA ASP A 72 20.94 -15.32 -13.98
C ASP A 72 21.21 -14.27 -15.08
N GLY A 73 20.36 -13.24 -15.17
CA GLY A 73 20.43 -12.18 -16.18
C GLY A 73 19.75 -12.52 -17.50
N THR A 74 19.10 -13.68 -17.63
CA THR A 74 18.37 -14.03 -18.85
C THR A 74 17.11 -13.19 -18.98
N LEU A 75 16.87 -12.65 -20.18
CA LEU A 75 15.62 -11.95 -20.48
C LEU A 75 14.42 -12.90 -20.37
N PHE A 76 13.38 -12.47 -19.67
CA PHE A 76 12.13 -13.21 -19.58
C PHE A 76 10.93 -12.26 -19.56
N GLN A 77 9.75 -12.79 -19.91
CA GLN A 77 8.49 -12.08 -19.78
C GLN A 77 7.95 -12.25 -18.36
N LEU A 78 7.79 -11.14 -17.65
CA LEU A 78 7.17 -11.08 -16.33
C LEU A 78 5.68 -10.75 -16.50
N ASP A 79 4.82 -11.73 -16.23
CA ASP A 79 3.36 -11.65 -16.30
C ASP A 79 2.67 -11.91 -14.95
N TYR A 80 3.44 -11.82 -13.85
CA TYR A 80 2.99 -11.97 -12.47
C TYR A 80 3.75 -11.03 -11.54
N ASP A 81 3.22 -10.80 -10.33
CA ASP A 81 3.90 -9.99 -9.31
C ASP A 81 4.97 -10.79 -8.57
N GLU A 82 6.25 -10.51 -8.85
CA GLU A 82 7.40 -11.16 -8.19
C GLU A 82 7.42 -10.99 -6.67
N VAL A 83 6.87 -9.87 -6.18
CA VAL A 83 6.89 -9.50 -4.76
C VAL A 83 6.05 -10.41 -3.85
N ILE A 84 5.18 -11.23 -4.43
CA ILE A 84 4.33 -12.16 -3.69
C ILE A 84 5.18 -13.32 -3.17
N ARG A 85 5.12 -13.55 -1.85
CA ARG A 85 5.70 -14.69 -1.13
C ARG A 85 4.63 -15.69 -0.68
N PRO A 86 4.33 -16.74 -1.46
CA PRO A 86 3.30 -17.74 -1.14
C PRO A 86 3.56 -18.50 0.17
N GLU A 87 4.82 -18.59 0.57
CA GLU A 87 5.29 -19.26 1.78
C GLU A 87 5.05 -18.46 3.08
N THR A 88 4.53 -17.23 2.97
CA THR A 88 4.26 -16.38 4.14
C THR A 88 3.23 -17.01 5.05
N THR A 89 3.61 -17.23 6.31
CA THR A 89 2.76 -17.79 7.38
C THR A 89 2.79 -16.89 8.61
N VAL A 90 1.75 -16.95 9.46
CA VAL A 90 1.73 -16.22 10.73
C VAL A 90 2.89 -16.69 11.62
N GLU A 91 3.17 -17.99 11.63
CA GLU A 91 4.28 -18.58 12.37
C GLU A 91 5.62 -18.01 11.89
N GLY A 92 5.86 -17.96 10.58
CA GLY A 92 7.08 -17.36 10.03
C GLY A 92 7.20 -15.86 10.33
N LEU A 93 6.11 -15.12 10.22
CA LEU A 93 6.06 -13.68 10.51
C LEU A 93 6.31 -13.39 11.99
N SER A 94 5.80 -14.21 12.91
CA SER A 94 5.98 -14.06 14.36
C SER A 94 7.45 -14.08 14.80
N GLN A 95 8.32 -14.73 14.03
CA GLN A 95 9.75 -14.81 14.31
C GLN A 95 10.51 -13.53 13.94
N LEU A 96 9.88 -12.61 13.20
CA LEU A 96 10.51 -11.36 12.81
C LEU A 96 10.61 -10.39 14.00
N ARG A 97 11.77 -9.74 14.09
CA ARG A 97 12.02 -8.70 15.09
C ARG A 97 11.35 -7.38 14.67
N PRO A 98 10.84 -6.58 15.61
CA PRO A 98 10.41 -5.21 15.34
C PRO A 98 11.53 -4.38 14.71
N VAL A 99 11.20 -3.52 13.74
CA VAL A 99 12.18 -2.75 12.96
C VAL A 99 12.41 -1.34 13.51
N PHE A 100 11.39 -0.73 14.12
CA PHE A 100 11.40 0.70 14.46
C PHE A 100 11.54 1.00 15.95
N ASP A 101 10.95 0.16 16.82
CA ASP A 101 11.10 0.21 18.28
C ASP A 101 11.53 -1.18 18.78
N PRO A 102 12.83 -1.39 19.07
CA PRO A 102 13.33 -2.72 19.43
C PRO A 102 12.76 -3.29 20.73
N ALA A 103 12.28 -2.44 21.64
CA ALA A 103 11.84 -2.85 22.97
C ALA A 103 10.32 -3.06 23.04
N ASN A 104 9.54 -2.18 22.41
CA ASN A 104 8.08 -2.19 22.51
C ASN A 104 7.38 -2.10 21.14
N GLY A 105 8.12 -2.30 20.06
CA GLY A 105 7.58 -2.26 18.71
C GLY A 105 6.82 -3.51 18.34
N THR A 106 5.86 -3.34 17.44
CA THR A 106 5.04 -4.40 16.86
C THR A 106 5.22 -4.51 15.36
N VAL A 107 5.65 -3.43 14.70
CA VAL A 107 5.81 -3.37 13.24
C VAL A 107 7.12 -4.04 12.83
N THR A 108 7.02 -4.97 11.90
CA THR A 108 8.15 -5.72 11.36
C THR A 108 8.31 -5.47 9.86
N ALA A 109 9.40 -5.98 9.28
CA ALA A 109 9.58 -5.97 7.82
C ALA A 109 8.48 -6.76 7.09
N GLY A 110 7.95 -7.83 7.72
CA GLY A 110 6.90 -8.67 7.13
C GLY A 110 5.50 -8.06 7.20
N THR A 111 5.27 -7.10 8.09
CA THR A 111 3.99 -6.38 8.23
C THR A 111 4.02 -4.98 7.60
N SER A 112 5.13 -4.63 6.96
CA SER A 112 5.33 -3.40 6.19
C SER A 112 5.07 -3.65 4.70
N SER A 113 4.81 -2.58 3.94
CA SER A 113 4.76 -2.68 2.47
C SER A 113 6.10 -3.15 1.92
N ALA A 114 6.07 -4.10 0.98
CA ALA A 114 7.27 -4.49 0.26
C ALA A 114 7.85 -3.33 -0.56
N LEU A 115 9.15 -3.40 -0.83
CA LEU A 115 9.78 -2.54 -1.82
C LEU A 115 9.60 -3.19 -3.19
N SER A 116 8.93 -2.49 -4.09
CA SER A 116 8.57 -2.98 -5.41
C SER A 116 8.80 -1.92 -6.47
N ASP A 117 9.26 -2.34 -7.64
CA ASP A 117 9.36 -1.51 -8.84
C ASP A 117 8.16 -1.78 -9.75
N GLY A 118 7.48 -0.73 -10.22
CA GLY A 118 6.31 -0.88 -11.06
C GLY A 118 5.72 0.43 -11.57
N ALA A 119 4.80 0.32 -12.52
CA ALA A 119 4.03 1.42 -13.09
C ALA A 119 2.56 1.03 -13.27
N SER A 120 1.66 2.02 -13.24
CA SER A 120 0.25 1.84 -13.53
C SER A 120 -0.26 2.97 -14.40
N ALA A 121 -1.22 2.70 -15.29
CA ALA A 121 -1.82 3.71 -16.16
C ALA A 121 -3.33 3.50 -16.29
N MET A 122 -4.05 4.59 -16.52
CA MET A 122 -5.49 4.57 -16.81
C MET A 122 -5.81 5.52 -17.96
N LEU A 123 -6.67 5.09 -18.88
CA LEU A 123 -7.28 5.96 -19.88
C LEU A 123 -8.59 6.52 -19.33
N ILE A 124 -8.67 7.83 -19.21
CA ILE A 124 -9.84 8.56 -18.71
C ILE A 124 -10.30 9.54 -19.79
N MET A 125 -11.61 9.64 -19.99
CA MET A 125 -12.24 10.57 -20.93
C MET A 125 -13.63 10.98 -20.44
N SER A 126 -14.25 11.96 -21.11
CA SER A 126 -15.65 12.30 -20.84
C SER A 126 -16.58 11.15 -21.23
N GLU A 127 -17.71 11.04 -20.53
CA GLU A 127 -18.73 10.04 -20.82
C GLU A 127 -19.31 10.21 -22.24
N GLU A 128 -19.53 11.45 -22.66
CA GLU A 128 -19.94 11.79 -24.03
C GLU A 128 -18.95 11.23 -25.05
N LYS A 129 -17.63 11.46 -24.86
CA LYS A 129 -16.64 10.97 -25.80
C LYS A 129 -16.55 9.45 -25.84
N ALA A 130 -16.67 8.79 -24.69
CA ALA A 130 -16.73 7.34 -24.62
C ALA A 130 -17.93 6.78 -25.40
N ASN A 131 -19.10 7.41 -25.29
CA ASN A 131 -20.31 7.03 -26.01
C ASN A 131 -20.20 7.28 -27.52
N GLU A 132 -19.66 8.42 -27.95
CA GLU A 132 -19.39 8.72 -29.37
C GLU A 132 -18.47 7.67 -30.01
N LEU A 133 -17.44 7.24 -29.27
CA LEU A 133 -16.47 6.25 -29.73
C LEU A 133 -16.98 4.80 -29.59
N GLY A 134 -18.17 4.58 -29.04
CA GLY A 134 -18.74 3.25 -28.83
C GLY A 134 -17.97 2.39 -27.81
N LEU A 135 -17.24 3.02 -26.87
CA LEU A 135 -16.43 2.31 -25.88
C LEU A 135 -17.25 1.89 -24.66
N LYS A 136 -17.09 0.63 -24.21
CA LYS A 136 -17.70 0.16 -22.97
C LYS A 136 -17.02 0.80 -21.75
N ILE A 137 -17.75 1.65 -21.04
CA ILE A 137 -17.28 2.31 -19.82
C ILE A 137 -17.11 1.27 -18.70
N ARG A 138 -15.90 1.18 -18.11
CA ARG A 138 -15.57 0.24 -17.02
C ARG A 138 -16.02 0.74 -15.64
N ALA A 139 -15.92 2.05 -15.39
CA ALA A 139 -16.28 2.70 -14.14
C ALA A 139 -16.51 4.20 -14.36
N ARG A 140 -17.17 4.87 -13.41
CA ARG A 140 -17.36 6.32 -13.37
C ARG A 140 -16.85 6.88 -12.03
N ILE A 141 -16.15 8.01 -12.07
CA ILE A 141 -15.72 8.71 -10.85
C ILE A 141 -16.95 9.40 -10.23
N LYS A 142 -17.44 8.88 -9.10
CA LYS A 142 -18.63 9.42 -8.41
C LYS A 142 -18.30 10.54 -7.41
N GLY A 143 -17.10 10.52 -6.86
CA GLY A 143 -16.65 11.49 -5.87
C GLY A 143 -15.16 11.35 -5.60
N MET A 144 -14.48 12.48 -5.38
CA MET A 144 -13.06 12.55 -5.05
C MET A 144 -12.88 13.48 -3.85
N ALA A 145 -11.94 13.16 -2.96
CA ALA A 145 -11.64 13.99 -1.81
C ALA A 145 -10.19 13.83 -1.38
N ILE A 146 -9.65 14.91 -0.80
CA ILE A 146 -8.37 14.92 -0.09
C ILE A 146 -8.61 15.48 1.32
N ALA A 147 -7.81 15.03 2.29
CA ALA A 147 -7.82 15.53 3.65
C ALA A 147 -6.41 15.47 4.24
N GLY A 148 -6.07 16.46 5.07
CA GLY A 148 -4.88 16.42 5.91
C GLY A 148 -5.17 15.70 7.23
N CYS A 149 -4.13 15.16 7.84
CA CYS A 149 -4.13 14.65 9.20
C CYS A 149 -2.80 15.02 9.86
N ASP A 150 -2.70 14.80 11.18
CA ASP A 150 -1.46 15.05 11.90
C ASP A 150 -0.34 14.12 11.36
N PRO A 151 0.84 14.67 11.01
CA PRO A 151 1.96 13.87 10.49
C PRO A 151 2.34 12.68 11.38
N SER A 152 2.19 12.81 12.70
CA SER A 152 2.54 11.79 13.69
C SER A 152 1.64 10.55 13.62
N ILE A 153 0.46 10.69 13.01
CA ILE A 153 -0.52 9.61 12.77
C ILE A 153 -0.94 9.58 11.30
N MET A 154 -0.03 9.88 10.38
CA MET A 154 -0.32 9.97 8.93
C MET A 154 -1.11 8.77 8.36
N GLY A 155 -0.94 7.57 8.91
CA GLY A 155 -1.69 6.37 8.53
C GLY A 155 -3.21 6.47 8.77
N TYR A 156 -3.66 7.47 9.52
CA TYR A 156 -5.08 7.77 9.76
C TYR A 156 -5.73 8.56 8.63
N GLY A 157 -4.95 9.17 7.72
CA GLY A 157 -5.43 9.97 6.59
C GLY A 157 -6.59 9.36 5.76
N PRO A 158 -6.65 8.03 5.54
CA PRO A 158 -7.78 7.40 4.86
C PRO A 158 -9.14 7.68 5.51
N VAL A 159 -9.25 7.79 6.84
CA VAL A 159 -10.55 7.99 7.52
C VAL A 159 -11.23 9.30 7.11
N PRO A 160 -10.63 10.50 7.31
CA PRO A 160 -11.26 11.75 6.91
C PRO A 160 -11.39 11.91 5.39
N ALA A 161 -10.47 11.32 4.61
CA ALA A 161 -10.56 11.36 3.14
C ALA A 161 -11.76 10.55 2.64
N THR A 162 -11.97 9.33 3.15
CA THR A 162 -13.10 8.47 2.78
C THR A 162 -14.43 9.06 3.22
N GLN A 163 -14.55 9.58 4.45
CA GLN A 163 -15.78 10.25 4.90
C GLN A 163 -16.17 11.41 3.97
N LYS A 164 -15.20 12.24 3.57
CA LYS A 164 -15.42 13.36 2.65
C LYS A 164 -15.78 12.87 1.23
N ALA A 165 -15.14 11.81 0.74
CA ALA A 165 -15.43 11.22 -0.56
C ALA A 165 -16.84 10.65 -0.61
N LEU A 166 -17.26 9.89 0.42
CA LEU A 166 -18.60 9.30 0.51
C LEU A 166 -19.70 10.35 0.55
N LYS A 167 -19.52 11.43 1.33
CA LYS A 167 -20.45 12.55 1.36
C LYS A 167 -20.58 13.23 -0.01
N ARG A 168 -19.47 13.50 -0.69
CA ARG A 168 -19.47 14.07 -2.06
C ARG A 168 -20.11 13.15 -3.09
N ALA A 169 -19.95 11.84 -2.89
CA ALA A 169 -20.56 10.79 -3.67
C ALA A 169 -22.06 10.59 -3.36
N GLY A 170 -22.62 11.20 -2.30
CA GLY A 170 -24.00 10.96 -1.86
C GLY A 170 -24.24 9.50 -1.46
N LEU A 171 -23.28 8.88 -0.76
CA LEU A 171 -23.34 7.52 -0.26
C LEU A 171 -23.39 7.43 1.27
N ALA A 172 -23.27 8.57 1.96
CA ALA A 172 -23.29 8.73 3.40
C ALA A 172 -24.05 10.00 3.79
#